data_AF-A0A929QIT6-F1
#
_entry.id   AF-A0A929QIT6-F1
#
_cell.length_a   1.000
_cell.length_b   1.000
_cell.length_c   1.000
_cell.angle_alpha   90.00
_cell.angle_beta   90.00
_cell.angle_gamma   90.00
#
_symmetry.space_group_name_H-M   'P 1'
#
loop_
_entity.id
_entity.type
_entity.pdbx_description
1 polymer ?
#
loop_
_entity_poly.entity_id
_entity_poly.type
_entity_poly.pdbx_seq_one_letter_code
_entity_poly.pdbx_strand_id
1 'polypeptide(L)'
;MSKFGIIVKNKIGEAKKKKAFTLVELIIVITVLAVLATIAFLNLNGYTGEARDSVRFTDLKNIQKTMELSLGEGNLLPTPDELKAEKVELQELPGVKWQEGLFGDESIKELRDLSQVPLDPKTKAKYRYLVSEDRKNYYLEVELEKGGKYILTNYGGALALNSAPETPKNPGGTTPTPPQTQDKDKYHPVGQTINAIVGVTPTPSDGIQNKQDLPSTTVYRWKNGTPGENSGTIEVVYPDSSITEINVAINYGCATGHTKVGSECKVNTQACTVANGTGTQTLQPNGTYGACTVNTCNANFHKEGNTCTSNTKTCTAPNGTGTQTWSATENSWGACKVNTCNAGHTKVGN
;
A
#
# COMPACT_ATOMS: atom_id res chain seq x y z
N MET A 1 95.10 3.61 57.23
CA MET A 1 93.65 3.50 57.47
C MET A 1 92.89 3.87 56.21
N SER A 2 92.11 2.92 55.67
CA SER A 2 90.77 3.07 55.05
C SER A 2 90.50 4.29 54.13
N LYS A 3 90.22 4.07 52.83
CA LYS A 3 88.90 4.19 52.14
C LYS A 3 89.10 5.20 50.98
N PHE A 4 88.46 5.19 49.82
CA PHE A 4 87.26 4.54 49.27
C PHE A 4 87.48 4.50 47.74
N GLY A 5 87.12 3.41 47.07
CA GLY A 5 87.13 3.34 45.61
C GLY A 5 85.89 3.99 44.99
N ILE A 6 86.07 4.67 43.85
CA ILE A 6 85.00 4.99 42.89
C ILE A 6 85.51 4.62 41.50
N ILE A 7 84.86 3.64 40.88
CA ILE A 7 85.08 3.25 39.48
C ILE A 7 83.97 3.92 38.66
N VAL A 8 84.32 4.90 37.83
CA VAL A 8 83.42 5.48 36.82
C VAL A 8 83.65 4.73 35.51
N LYS A 9 82.79 3.76 35.18
CA LYS A 9 82.72 3.18 33.84
C LYS A 9 81.93 4.10 32.93
N ASN A 10 82.60 4.94 32.14
CA ASN A 10 81.94 5.72 31.12
C ASN A 10 81.76 4.85 29.86
N LYS A 11 80.55 4.32 29.66
CA LYS A 11 80.17 3.65 28.41
C LYS A 11 79.93 4.72 27.35
N ILE A 12 80.87 4.87 26.43
CA ILE A 12 80.68 5.66 25.21
C ILE A 12 79.70 4.86 24.32
N GLY A 13 78.44 5.29 24.29
CA GLY A 13 77.40 4.70 23.45
C GLY A 13 77.60 5.08 21.99
N GLU A 14 77.66 4.09 21.11
CA GLU A 14 77.63 4.31 19.66
C GLU A 14 76.35 5.03 19.23
N ALA A 15 76.51 6.18 18.57
CA ALA A 15 75.41 6.91 17.97
C ALA A 15 74.91 6.18 16.70
N LYS A 16 73.77 5.48 16.81
CA LYS A 16 73.06 4.93 15.66
C LYS A 16 72.66 6.06 14.70
N LYS A 17 73.15 6.02 13.45
CA LYS A 17 72.67 6.87 12.34
C LYS A 17 71.15 6.70 12.20
N LYS A 18 70.38 7.71 12.60
CA LYS A 18 68.95 7.79 12.29
C LYS A 18 68.83 8.09 10.79
N LYS A 19 68.22 7.19 10.02
CA LYS A 19 67.86 7.45 8.62
C LYS A 19 66.82 8.58 8.64
N ALA A 20 67.23 9.78 8.25
CA ALA A 20 66.31 10.90 8.10
C ALA A 20 65.54 10.72 6.79
N PHE A 21 64.21 10.83 6.85
CA PHE A 21 63.36 10.85 5.66
C PHE A 21 63.77 12.00 4.76
N THR A 22 63.92 11.72 3.48
CA THR A 22 64.27 12.76 2.51
C THR A 22 63.04 13.63 2.23
N LEU A 23 63.24 14.93 2.01
CA LEU A 23 62.14 15.85 1.67
C LEU A 23 61.40 15.42 0.39
N VAL A 24 62.11 14.71 -0.50
CA VAL A 24 61.58 14.12 -1.73
C VAL A 24 60.62 12.95 -1.45
N GLU A 25 60.91 12.07 -0.49
CA GLU A 25 59.95 11.02 -0.11
C GLU A 25 58.67 11.62 0.47
N LEU A 26 58.80 12.65 1.31
CA LEU A 26 57.65 13.28 1.94
C LEU A 26 56.73 13.96 0.90
N ILE A 27 57.31 14.66 -0.09
CA ILE A 27 56.51 15.33 -1.12
C ILE A 27 55.81 14.33 -2.06
N ILE A 28 56.43 13.18 -2.34
CA ILE A 28 55.80 12.11 -3.15
C ILE A 28 54.62 11.51 -2.40
N VAL A 29 54.75 11.24 -1.10
CA VAL A 29 53.66 10.66 -0.30
C VAL A 29 52.45 11.58 -0.24
N ILE A 30 52.65 12.88 0.05
CA ILE A 30 51.52 13.82 0.15
C ILE A 30 50.85 14.04 -1.21
N THR A 31 51.59 14.02 -2.32
CA THR A 31 51.02 14.19 -3.66
C THR A 31 50.21 12.96 -4.06
N VAL A 32 50.71 11.75 -3.81
CA VAL A 32 49.96 10.51 -4.03
C VAL A 32 48.70 10.45 -3.16
N LEU A 33 48.79 10.83 -1.88
CA LEU A 33 47.61 10.88 -1.01
C LEU A 33 46.58 11.92 -1.47
N ALA A 34 47.01 13.09 -1.95
CA ALA A 34 46.10 14.10 -2.48
C ALA A 34 45.36 13.61 -3.74
N VAL A 35 46.06 12.93 -4.66
CA VAL A 35 45.46 12.35 -5.87
C VAL A 35 44.52 11.19 -5.52
N LEU A 36 44.92 10.30 -4.60
CA LEU A 36 44.06 9.20 -4.16
C LEU A 36 42.81 9.71 -3.43
N ALA A 37 42.94 10.76 -2.61
CA ALA A 37 41.82 11.36 -1.90
C ALA A 37 40.81 12.01 -2.85
N THR A 38 41.26 12.71 -3.90
CA THR A 38 40.35 13.30 -4.90
C THR A 38 39.62 12.24 -5.72
N ILE A 39 40.31 11.17 -6.14
CA ILE A 39 39.67 10.04 -6.85
C ILE A 39 38.67 9.30 -5.94
N ALA A 40 39.03 9.06 -4.67
CA ALA A 40 38.14 8.42 -3.70
C ALA A 40 36.89 9.27 -3.41
N PHE A 41 37.03 10.58 -3.31
CA PHE A 41 35.91 11.51 -3.10
C PHE A 41 34.94 11.55 -4.29
N LEU A 42 35.45 11.53 -5.52
CA LEU A 42 34.60 11.48 -6.72
C LEU A 42 33.78 10.17 -6.82
N ASN A 43 34.31 9.07 -6.29
CA ASN A 43 33.63 7.78 -6.28
C ASN A 43 32.53 7.66 -5.20
N LEU A 44 32.53 8.50 -4.15
CA LEU A 44 31.52 8.45 -3.07
C LEU A 44 30.21 9.19 -3.41
N ASN A 45 30.23 10.13 -4.37
CA ASN A 45 29.05 10.92 -4.70
C ASN A 45 27.95 10.11 -5.41
N GLY A 46 28.31 9.05 -6.15
CA GLY A 46 27.37 8.19 -6.88
C GLY A 46 26.49 7.32 -5.96
N TYR A 47 27.05 6.80 -4.87
CA TYR A 47 26.34 5.89 -3.95
C TYR A 47 25.22 6.57 -3.16
N THR A 48 25.36 7.88 -2.89
CA THR A 48 24.34 8.60 -2.13
C THR A 48 23.09 8.89 -2.95
N GLY A 49 23.20 8.98 -4.28
CA GLY A 49 22.07 9.29 -5.15
C GLY A 49 21.11 8.11 -5.30
N GLU A 50 21.66 6.93 -5.59
CA GLU A 50 20.88 5.70 -5.78
C GLU A 50 20.20 5.25 -4.48
N ALA A 51 20.86 5.44 -3.34
CA ALA A 51 20.24 5.20 -2.02
C ALA A 51 19.07 6.17 -1.76
N ARG A 52 19.18 7.44 -2.15
CA ARG A 52 18.08 8.41 -2.03
C ARG A 52 16.91 8.06 -2.96
N ASP A 53 17.18 7.64 -4.19
CA ASP A 53 16.14 7.20 -5.10
C ASP A 53 15.42 5.94 -4.59
N SER A 54 16.14 5.00 -3.96
CA SER A 54 15.54 3.84 -3.30
C SER A 54 14.58 4.22 -2.15
N VAL A 55 14.94 5.25 -1.36
CA VAL A 55 14.05 5.81 -0.34
C VAL A 55 12.81 6.43 -0.99
N ARG A 56 12.97 7.26 -2.03
CA ARG A 56 11.83 7.83 -2.77
C ARG A 56 10.88 6.77 -3.32
N PHE A 57 11.40 5.67 -3.87
CA PHE A 57 10.58 4.56 -4.35
C PHE A 57 9.81 3.88 -3.23
N THR A 58 10.45 3.68 -2.08
CA THR A 58 9.83 3.08 -0.90
C THR A 58 8.72 3.98 -0.36
N ASP A 59 8.98 5.29 -0.30
CA ASP A 59 8.02 6.28 0.17
C ASP A 59 6.78 6.33 -0.72
N LEU A 60 6.96 6.44 -2.04
CA LEU A 60 5.84 6.45 -3.00
C LEU A 60 5.04 5.14 -2.97
N LYS A 61 5.69 3.98 -2.81
CA LYS A 61 5.00 2.68 -2.67
C LYS A 61 4.20 2.57 -1.37
N ASN A 62 4.73 3.08 -0.26
CA ASN A 62 3.99 3.07 1.01
C ASN A 62 2.74 3.97 0.93
N ILE A 63 2.85 5.11 0.26
CA ILE A 63 1.71 5.99 -0.04
C ILE A 63 0.69 5.25 -0.92
N GLN A 64 1.12 4.67 -2.05
CA GLN A 64 0.29 3.87 -2.95
C GLN A 64 -0.46 2.77 -2.19
N LYS A 65 0.25 1.95 -1.41
CA LYS A 65 -0.33 0.81 -0.69
C LYS A 65 -1.47 1.24 0.23
N THR A 66 -1.28 2.36 0.93
CA THR A 66 -2.29 2.90 1.85
C THR A 66 -3.50 3.46 1.11
N MET A 67 -3.26 4.13 -0.02
CA MET A 67 -4.32 4.61 -0.92
C MET A 67 -5.13 3.46 -1.51
N GLU A 68 -4.49 2.40 -1.98
CA GLU A 68 -5.15 1.21 -2.53
C GLU A 68 -5.91 0.42 -1.48
N LEU A 69 -5.38 0.34 -0.25
CA LEU A 69 -6.11 -0.23 0.88
C LEU A 69 -7.39 0.57 1.16
N SER A 70 -7.29 1.90 1.20
CA SER A 70 -8.44 2.81 1.39
C SER A 70 -9.52 2.58 0.31
N LEU A 71 -9.10 2.48 -0.96
CA LEU A 71 -10.01 2.16 -2.07
C LEU A 71 -10.65 0.78 -1.93
N GLY A 72 -9.89 -0.22 -1.48
CA GLY A 72 -10.39 -1.59 -1.22
C GLY A 72 -11.45 -1.65 -0.12
N GLU A 73 -11.38 -0.73 0.85
CA GLU A 73 -12.42 -0.55 1.89
C GLU A 73 -13.63 0.26 1.40
N GLY A 74 -13.61 0.76 0.16
CA GLY A 74 -14.65 1.61 -0.42
C GLY A 74 -14.56 3.08 -0.02
N ASN A 75 -13.46 3.51 0.60
CA ASN A 75 -13.22 4.91 0.94
C ASN A 75 -12.70 5.69 -0.28
N LEU A 76 -12.77 7.02 -0.21
CA LEU A 76 -12.22 7.92 -1.23
C LEU A 76 -10.74 8.21 -0.96
N LEU A 77 -9.95 8.43 -2.01
CA LEU A 77 -8.54 8.83 -1.91
C LEU A 77 -8.40 10.21 -1.27
N PRO A 78 -7.36 10.48 -0.46
CA PRO A 78 -7.24 11.71 0.30
C PRO A 78 -7.17 12.96 -0.58
N THR A 79 -7.52 14.11 -0.02
CA THR A 79 -7.31 15.38 -0.73
C THR A 79 -5.84 15.82 -0.67
N PRO A 80 -5.27 16.37 -1.75
CA PRO A 80 -3.93 16.93 -1.71
C PRO A 80 -3.85 18.15 -0.78
N ASP A 81 -2.75 18.24 -0.04
CA ASP A 81 -2.32 19.49 0.59
C ASP A 81 -1.97 20.52 -0.48
N GLU A 82 -1.97 21.81 -0.12
CA GLU A 82 -1.52 22.90 -1.02
C GLU A 82 -2.16 22.83 -2.40
N LEU A 83 -3.48 22.57 -2.41
CA LEU A 83 -4.26 22.37 -3.63
C LEU A 83 -4.15 23.57 -4.57
N LYS A 84 -3.72 23.32 -5.80
CA LYS A 84 -3.72 24.34 -6.86
C LYS A 84 -5.15 24.64 -7.29
N ALA A 85 -5.42 25.92 -7.56
CA ALA A 85 -6.75 26.39 -7.94
C ALA A 85 -7.21 25.84 -9.32
N GLU A 86 -6.26 25.59 -10.22
CA GLU A 86 -6.52 25.09 -11.55
C GLU A 86 -6.41 23.56 -11.60
N LYS A 87 -7.40 22.93 -12.23
CA LYS A 87 -7.34 21.50 -12.54
C LYS A 87 -6.45 21.28 -13.75
N VAL A 88 -5.62 20.26 -13.69
CA VAL A 88 -4.67 19.92 -14.76
C VAL A 88 -5.16 18.69 -15.51
N GLU A 89 -5.03 18.71 -16.83
CA GLU A 89 -5.14 17.51 -17.65
C GLU A 89 -3.73 17.10 -18.07
N LEU A 90 -3.35 15.87 -17.72
CA LEU A 90 -2.02 15.38 -18.03
C LEU A 90 -2.01 14.89 -19.48
N GLN A 91 -1.03 15.35 -20.27
CA GLN A 91 -0.89 14.94 -21.67
C GLN A 91 -0.76 13.42 -21.84
N GLU A 92 -0.12 12.76 -20.86
CA GLU A 92 0.09 11.32 -20.83
C GLU A 92 -1.15 10.54 -20.37
N LEU A 93 -2.12 11.20 -19.74
CA LEU A 93 -3.36 10.61 -19.21
C LEU A 93 -4.58 11.47 -19.62
N PRO A 94 -4.93 11.47 -20.91
CA PRO A 94 -6.02 12.31 -21.42
C PRO A 94 -7.38 11.87 -20.87
N GLY A 95 -8.30 12.83 -20.72
CA GLY A 95 -9.68 12.57 -20.34
C GLY A 95 -9.98 12.60 -18.84
N VAL A 96 -9.00 12.88 -17.98
CA VAL A 96 -9.21 13.14 -16.54
C VAL A 96 -8.72 14.51 -16.16
N LYS A 97 -9.58 15.23 -15.43
CA LYS A 97 -9.22 16.46 -14.75
C LYS A 97 -8.70 16.13 -13.36
N TRP A 98 -7.45 16.48 -13.12
CA TRP A 98 -6.74 16.21 -11.88
C TRP A 98 -6.72 17.43 -10.99
N GLN A 99 -6.94 17.22 -9.69
CA GLN A 99 -6.68 18.21 -8.66
C GLN A 99 -5.24 18.01 -8.17
N GLU A 100 -4.38 18.98 -8.42
CA GLU A 100 -2.94 18.90 -8.13
C GLU A 100 -2.59 19.58 -6.80
N GLY A 101 -1.74 18.93 -6.02
CA GLY A 101 -1.12 19.48 -4.82
C GLY A 101 0.05 18.61 -4.36
N LEU A 102 0.19 18.51 -3.04
CA LEU A 102 1.23 17.71 -2.39
C LEU A 102 0.59 16.62 -1.52
N PHE A 103 1.26 15.47 -1.41
CA PHE A 103 0.89 14.48 -0.40
C PHE A 103 1.43 14.91 0.95
N GLY A 104 0.55 15.30 1.87
CA GLY A 104 0.98 15.92 3.12
C GLY A 104 0.13 15.59 4.34
N ASP A 105 0.11 16.52 5.29
CA ASP A 105 -0.39 16.32 6.64
C ASP A 105 -1.92 16.31 6.69
N GLU A 106 -2.60 16.95 5.73
CA GLU A 106 -4.05 16.80 5.60
C GLU A 106 -4.37 15.52 4.83
N SER A 107 -3.58 15.20 3.79
CA SER A 107 -3.75 13.96 3.03
C SER A 107 -3.66 12.71 3.92
N ILE A 108 -2.71 12.68 4.86
CA ILE A 108 -2.49 11.53 5.73
C ILE A 108 -3.60 11.35 6.78
N LYS A 109 -4.30 12.41 7.20
CA LYS A 109 -5.41 12.32 8.19
C LYS A 109 -6.61 11.56 7.64
N GLU A 110 -6.78 11.59 6.32
CA GLU A 110 -7.82 10.83 5.62
C GLU A 110 -7.40 9.37 5.37
N LEU A 111 -6.19 8.97 5.78
CA LEU A 111 -5.66 7.61 5.69
C LEU A 111 -5.44 7.02 7.10
N ARG A 112 -5.68 5.72 7.26
CA ARG A 112 -5.62 5.05 8.58
C ARG A 112 -4.22 4.60 9.01
N ASP A 113 -3.36 4.22 8.06
CA ASP A 113 -2.17 3.40 8.35
C ASP A 113 -0.81 4.09 8.14
N LEU A 114 -0.78 5.37 7.74
CA LEU A 114 0.44 6.13 7.59
C LEU A 114 0.66 7.00 8.85
N SER A 115 1.74 6.72 9.60
CA SER A 115 2.03 7.43 10.86
C SER A 115 2.72 8.79 10.66
N GLN A 116 3.39 9.00 9.52
CA GLN A 116 4.06 10.25 9.19
C GLN A 116 4.10 10.45 7.68
N VAL A 117 4.15 11.71 7.25
CA VAL A 117 4.29 12.10 5.84
C VAL A 117 5.72 11.77 5.39
N PRO A 118 5.90 10.90 4.38
CA PRO A 118 7.22 10.68 3.79
C PRO A 118 7.72 11.95 3.09
N LEU A 119 9.01 12.26 3.25
CA LEU A 119 9.65 13.46 2.69
C LEU A 119 10.87 13.09 1.87
N ASP A 120 11.08 13.82 0.77
CA ASP A 120 12.22 13.62 -0.10
C ASP A 120 13.55 13.60 0.70
N PRO A 121 14.38 12.56 0.56
CA PRO A 121 15.56 12.39 1.40
C PRO A 121 16.61 13.49 1.20
N LYS A 122 16.62 14.17 0.05
CA LYS A 122 17.52 15.29 -0.28
C LYS A 122 16.92 16.63 0.09
N THR A 123 15.74 16.94 -0.43
CA THR A 123 15.14 18.28 -0.33
C THR A 123 14.26 18.44 0.90
N LYS A 124 13.86 17.34 1.54
CA LYS A 124 12.86 17.29 2.61
C LYS A 124 11.48 17.80 2.18
N ALA A 125 11.23 17.86 0.87
CA ALA A 125 9.95 18.28 0.32
C ALA A 125 8.92 17.14 0.33
N LYS A 126 7.64 17.50 0.37
CA LYS A 126 6.51 16.58 0.15
C LYS A 126 6.47 16.14 -1.31
N TYR A 127 5.89 14.97 -1.57
CA TYR A 127 5.77 14.42 -2.92
C TYR A 127 4.60 15.04 -3.69
N ARG A 128 4.77 15.17 -5.01
CA ARG A 128 3.73 15.69 -5.90
C ARG A 128 2.59 14.68 -6.00
N TYR A 129 1.37 15.14 -5.77
CA TYR A 129 0.19 14.30 -5.72
C TYR A 129 -0.98 14.93 -6.46
N LEU A 130 -1.58 14.13 -7.34
CA LEU A 130 -2.76 14.48 -8.10
C LEU A 130 -3.85 13.46 -7.82
N VAL A 131 -5.09 13.93 -7.66
CA VAL A 131 -6.27 13.08 -7.46
C VAL A 131 -7.33 13.40 -8.52
N SER A 132 -8.01 12.38 -9.03
CA SER A 132 -9.16 12.59 -9.92
C SER A 132 -10.31 13.24 -9.16
N GLU A 133 -11.20 13.92 -9.89
CA GLU A 133 -12.34 14.62 -9.30
C GLU A 133 -13.30 13.69 -8.54
N ASP A 134 -13.44 12.43 -8.97
CA ASP A 134 -14.22 11.42 -8.26
C ASP A 134 -13.48 10.81 -7.05
N ARG A 135 -12.23 11.22 -6.81
CA ARG A 135 -11.34 10.73 -5.75
C ARG A 135 -11.11 9.22 -5.78
N LYS A 136 -11.22 8.61 -6.95
CA LYS A 136 -10.97 7.16 -7.14
C LYS A 136 -9.64 6.86 -7.80
N ASN A 137 -9.01 7.87 -8.39
CA ASN A 137 -7.72 7.71 -9.03
C ASN A 137 -6.66 8.66 -8.47
N TYR A 138 -5.42 8.18 -8.34
CA TYR A 138 -4.26 8.94 -7.92
C TYR A 138 -3.20 8.99 -9.02
N TYR A 139 -2.35 10.02 -8.96
CA TYR A 139 -1.10 10.12 -9.70
C TYR A 139 -0.05 10.72 -8.75
N LEU A 140 1.00 9.95 -8.46
CA LEU A 140 2.12 10.32 -7.61
C LEU A 140 3.37 10.44 -8.48
N GLU A 141 4.16 11.50 -8.27
CA GLU A 141 5.36 11.76 -9.07
C GLU A 141 6.51 12.24 -8.19
N VAL A 142 7.71 11.76 -8.50
CA VAL A 142 8.97 12.26 -7.93
C VAL A 142 10.06 12.33 -9.00
N GLU A 143 10.91 13.36 -8.91
CA GLU A 143 12.11 13.50 -9.74
C GLU A 143 13.32 12.79 -9.08
N LEU A 144 14.07 12.05 -9.88
CA LEU A 144 15.22 11.25 -9.45
C LEU A 144 16.53 12.02 -9.63
N GLU A 145 17.59 11.60 -8.93
CA GLU A 145 18.87 12.34 -8.91
C GLU A 145 19.53 12.52 -10.29
N LYS A 146 19.21 11.65 -11.26
CA LYS A 146 19.75 11.67 -12.62
C LYS A 146 18.78 12.28 -13.66
N GLY A 147 17.72 12.98 -13.23
CA GLY A 147 16.81 13.71 -14.13
C GLY A 147 15.70 12.86 -14.77
N GLY A 148 15.33 11.75 -14.14
CA GLY A 148 14.16 10.94 -14.52
C GLY A 148 12.99 11.17 -13.58
N LYS A 149 11.78 10.75 -13.98
CA LYS A 149 10.61 10.75 -13.10
C LYS A 149 10.21 9.34 -12.73
N TYR A 150 9.79 9.14 -11.49
CA TYR A 150 9.13 7.92 -11.04
C TYR A 150 7.68 8.25 -10.70
N ILE A 151 6.77 7.52 -11.35
CA ILE A 151 5.34 7.81 -11.33
C ILE A 151 4.57 6.55 -10.91
N LEU A 152 3.56 6.73 -10.05
CA LEU A 152 2.60 5.69 -9.67
C LEU A 152 1.18 6.20 -9.87
N THR A 153 0.33 5.42 -10.51
CA THR A 153 -1.08 5.74 -10.75
C THR A 153 -1.91 4.47 -10.89
N ASN A 154 -3.20 4.56 -10.55
CA ASN A 154 -4.20 3.51 -10.78
C ASN A 154 -5.15 3.83 -11.96
N TYR A 155 -4.93 4.92 -12.70
CA TYR A 155 -5.77 5.32 -13.84
C TYR A 155 -5.24 4.80 -15.19
N GLY A 156 -6.14 4.47 -16.11
CA GLY A 156 -5.81 4.27 -17.54
C GLY A 156 -5.28 2.88 -17.93
N GLY A 157 -5.48 1.82 -17.12
CA GLY A 157 -4.99 0.47 -17.43
C GLY A 157 -3.46 0.35 -17.51
N ALA A 158 -2.75 1.41 -17.13
CA ALA A 158 -1.32 1.52 -17.20
C ALA A 158 -0.71 1.16 -15.84
N LEU A 159 -0.26 -0.09 -15.72
CA LEU A 159 0.94 -0.43 -14.95
C LEU A 159 2.22 0.21 -15.56
N ALA A 160 2.12 1.35 -16.25
CA ALA A 160 3.11 1.80 -17.22
C ALA A 160 3.10 3.33 -17.40
N LEU A 161 3.58 4.06 -16.40
CA LEU A 161 4.41 5.25 -16.59
C LEU A 161 5.68 5.13 -15.73
N ASN A 162 6.31 3.95 -15.74
CA ASN A 162 7.75 3.88 -15.47
C ASN A 162 8.47 4.30 -16.76
N SER A 163 8.33 5.56 -17.15
CA SER A 163 9.23 6.18 -18.11
C SER A 163 10.53 6.46 -17.35
N ALA A 164 11.37 5.43 -17.18
CA ALA A 164 12.79 5.71 -17.03
C ALA A 164 13.20 6.50 -18.28
N PRO A 165 13.96 7.60 -18.14
CA PRO A 165 14.34 8.43 -19.27
C PRO A 165 15.02 7.57 -20.33
N GLU A 166 14.71 7.82 -21.61
CA GLU A 166 15.52 7.35 -22.71
C GLU A 166 16.99 7.63 -22.38
N THR A 167 17.80 6.59 -22.28
CA THR A 167 19.25 6.78 -22.31
C THR A 167 19.56 7.53 -23.60
N PRO A 168 20.32 8.64 -23.55
CA PRO A 168 20.75 9.32 -24.77
C PRO A 168 21.39 8.30 -25.71
N LYS A 169 20.85 8.15 -26.92
CA LYS A 169 21.61 7.53 -28.01
C LYS A 169 22.89 8.33 -28.14
N ASN A 170 24.00 7.70 -27.76
CA ASN A 170 25.33 8.25 -27.93
C ASN A 170 25.56 8.53 -29.43
N PRO A 171 25.75 9.79 -29.88
CA PRO A 171 26.17 10.05 -31.24
C PRO A 171 27.69 9.87 -31.29
N GLY A 172 28.12 8.68 -31.73
CA GLY A 172 29.38 8.45 -32.44
C GLY A 172 30.69 8.93 -31.80
N GLY A 173 31.34 8.02 -31.07
CA GLY A 173 32.78 8.08 -30.80
C GLY A 173 33.37 6.68 -30.89
N THR A 174 34.06 6.38 -31.98
CA THR A 174 34.68 5.07 -32.28
C THR A 174 35.85 4.78 -31.34
N THR A 175 35.66 3.88 -30.38
CA THR A 175 36.73 3.09 -29.76
C THR A 175 36.16 1.73 -29.35
N PRO A 176 36.77 0.58 -29.70
CA PRO A 176 36.16 -0.72 -29.48
C PRO A 176 36.20 -1.11 -28.00
N THR A 177 35.04 -1.19 -27.36
CA THR A 177 34.86 -1.69 -25.99
C THR A 177 34.76 -3.23 -26.00
N PRO A 178 35.33 -3.95 -25.01
CA PRO A 178 35.17 -5.41 -24.88
C PRO A 178 33.70 -5.82 -24.77
N PRO A 179 33.33 -7.09 -25.05
CA PRO A 179 31.93 -7.52 -24.97
C PRO A 179 31.42 -7.32 -23.54
N GLN A 180 30.53 -6.36 -23.34
CA GLN A 180 29.82 -6.22 -22.07
C GLN A 180 28.79 -7.35 -21.96
N THR A 181 28.90 -8.14 -20.89
CA THR A 181 27.88 -9.13 -20.49
C THR A 181 26.57 -8.42 -20.15
N GLN A 182 25.44 -8.96 -20.62
CA GLN A 182 24.12 -8.37 -20.36
C GLN A 182 23.75 -8.50 -18.87
N ASP A 183 22.96 -7.57 -18.35
CA ASP A 183 22.53 -7.59 -16.95
C ASP A 183 21.73 -8.85 -16.62
N LYS A 184 20.92 -9.37 -17.56
CA LYS A 184 20.24 -10.66 -17.41
C LYS A 184 21.17 -11.85 -17.15
N ASP A 185 22.42 -11.78 -17.59
CA ASP A 185 23.43 -12.84 -17.40
C ASP A 185 24.17 -12.67 -16.06
N LYS A 186 24.06 -11.48 -15.44
CA LYS A 186 24.68 -11.12 -14.17
C LYS A 186 23.73 -11.35 -12.99
N TYR A 187 22.47 -10.93 -13.13
CA TYR A 187 21.48 -10.97 -12.06
C TYR A 187 20.58 -12.20 -12.17
N HIS A 188 20.22 -12.75 -11.02
CA HIS A 188 19.42 -13.97 -10.91
C HIS A 188 18.20 -13.68 -10.02
N PRO A 189 17.08 -13.21 -10.60
CA PRO A 189 15.87 -12.93 -9.85
C PRO A 189 15.23 -14.24 -9.39
N VAL A 190 14.78 -14.25 -8.14
CA VAL A 190 14.16 -15.41 -7.48
C VAL A 190 12.67 -15.14 -7.35
N GLY A 191 11.86 -16.03 -7.93
CA GLY A 191 10.39 -15.96 -7.83
C GLY A 191 9.88 -16.35 -6.45
N GLN A 192 8.75 -15.76 -6.05
CA GLN A 192 7.98 -16.13 -4.86
C GLN A 192 6.47 -16.10 -5.12
N THR A 193 5.72 -16.74 -4.23
CA THR A 193 4.25 -16.75 -4.32
C THR A 193 3.68 -15.38 -3.99
N ILE A 194 2.73 -14.90 -4.79
CA ILE A 194 1.99 -13.66 -4.52
C ILE A 194 0.65 -14.01 -3.86
N ASN A 195 0.34 -13.41 -2.72
CA ASN A 195 -0.99 -13.46 -2.13
C ASN A 195 -1.79 -12.24 -2.60
N ALA A 196 -2.93 -12.47 -3.26
CA ALA A 196 -3.72 -11.43 -3.90
C ALA A 196 -5.20 -11.54 -3.54
N ILE A 197 -5.98 -10.48 -3.77
CA ILE A 197 -7.43 -10.48 -3.60
C ILE A 197 -8.08 -10.74 -4.97
N VAL A 198 -9.09 -11.62 -5.02
CA VAL A 198 -9.85 -11.88 -6.27
C VAL A 198 -10.39 -10.55 -6.84
N GLY A 199 -10.20 -10.34 -8.14
CA GLY A 199 -10.61 -9.13 -8.85
C GLY A 199 -9.63 -7.96 -8.77
N VAL A 200 -8.57 -8.07 -7.96
CA VAL A 200 -7.47 -7.11 -7.89
C VAL A 200 -6.26 -7.68 -8.64
N THR A 201 -5.73 -6.93 -9.59
CA THR A 201 -4.51 -7.34 -10.30
C THR A 201 -3.30 -7.24 -9.36
N PRO A 202 -2.61 -8.36 -9.06
CA PRO A 202 -1.46 -8.32 -8.17
C PRO A 202 -0.27 -7.58 -8.80
N THR A 203 0.52 -6.92 -7.95
CA THR A 203 1.73 -6.23 -8.37
C THR A 203 2.83 -7.23 -8.76
N PRO A 204 3.36 -7.20 -10.01
CA PRO A 204 4.39 -8.14 -10.48
C PRO A 204 5.62 -8.16 -9.57
N SER A 205 6.02 -6.99 -9.07
CA SER A 205 7.21 -6.91 -8.23
C SER A 205 7.11 -7.80 -7.00
N ASP A 206 5.92 -8.03 -6.42
CA ASP A 206 5.75 -8.85 -5.22
C ASP A 206 6.04 -10.31 -5.45
N GLY A 207 6.07 -10.76 -6.71
CA GLY A 207 6.52 -12.10 -7.07
C GLY A 207 8.04 -12.26 -7.10
N ILE A 208 8.84 -11.23 -6.78
CA ILE A 208 10.30 -11.33 -6.75
C ILE A 208 10.80 -11.21 -5.30
N GLN A 209 11.50 -12.23 -4.82
CA GLN A 209 11.98 -12.34 -3.44
C GLN A 209 13.19 -11.45 -3.17
N ASN A 210 14.14 -11.39 -4.11
CA ASN A 210 15.44 -10.75 -3.94
C ASN A 210 15.55 -9.40 -4.67
N LYS A 211 14.50 -8.57 -4.62
CA LYS A 211 14.44 -7.29 -5.35
C LYS A 211 15.62 -6.36 -5.01
N GLN A 212 16.11 -6.41 -3.78
CA GLN A 212 17.22 -5.60 -3.29
C GLN A 212 18.58 -5.98 -3.90
N ASP A 213 18.70 -7.17 -4.47
CA ASP A 213 19.93 -7.66 -5.11
C ASP A 213 19.96 -7.32 -6.62
N LEU A 214 18.87 -6.73 -7.14
CA LEU A 214 18.71 -6.32 -8.53
C LEU A 214 19.00 -4.82 -8.67
N PRO A 215 19.37 -4.33 -9.87
CA PRO A 215 19.53 -2.90 -10.12
C PRO A 215 18.30 -2.10 -9.69
N SER A 216 18.49 -0.92 -9.11
CA SER A 216 17.40 -0.09 -8.58
C SER A 216 16.40 0.38 -9.63
N THR A 217 16.82 0.48 -10.90
CA THR A 217 15.95 0.81 -12.04
C THR A 217 15.37 -0.43 -12.74
N THR A 218 15.45 -1.62 -12.11
CA THR A 218 14.82 -2.83 -12.62
C THR A 218 13.31 -2.68 -12.57
N VAL A 219 12.64 -2.89 -13.71
CA VAL A 219 11.19 -2.79 -13.85
C VAL A 219 10.58 -4.19 -13.87
N TYR A 220 9.43 -4.35 -13.23
CA TYR A 220 8.70 -5.62 -13.19
C TYR A 220 7.34 -5.41 -13.85
N ARG A 221 7.02 -6.24 -14.85
CA ARG A 221 5.71 -6.20 -15.52
C ARG A 221 5.21 -7.61 -15.82
N TRP A 222 3.91 -7.76 -16.00
CA TRP A 222 3.34 -9.02 -16.46
C TRP A 222 3.56 -9.17 -17.97
N LYS A 223 4.10 -10.31 -18.41
CA LYS A 223 4.37 -10.59 -19.83
C LYS A 223 3.13 -10.44 -20.71
N ASN A 224 1.98 -10.89 -20.22
CA ASN A 224 0.69 -10.84 -20.93
C ASN A 224 -0.31 -9.86 -20.27
N GLY A 225 0.18 -8.84 -19.56
CA GLY A 225 -0.66 -7.81 -18.93
C GLY A 225 -1.33 -8.23 -17.61
N THR A 226 -2.31 -9.13 -17.64
CA THR A 226 -2.95 -9.67 -16.42
C THR A 226 -2.48 -11.10 -16.20
N PRO A 227 -2.07 -11.48 -14.98
CA PRO A 227 -1.68 -12.86 -14.71
C PRO A 227 -2.91 -13.78 -14.73
N GLY A 228 -2.67 -15.09 -14.94
CA GLY A 228 -3.71 -16.09 -14.89
C GLY A 228 -4.24 -16.34 -13.47
N GLU A 229 -5.23 -17.23 -13.37
CA GLU A 229 -5.97 -17.50 -12.13
C GLU A 229 -5.10 -18.07 -11.00
N ASN A 230 -4.02 -18.80 -11.30
CA ASN A 230 -3.16 -19.40 -10.27
C ASN A 230 -1.66 -19.14 -10.50
N SER A 231 -1.31 -18.46 -11.59
CA SER A 231 0.09 -18.21 -11.93
C SER A 231 0.22 -17.05 -12.90
N GLY A 232 1.40 -16.46 -12.96
CA GLY A 232 1.75 -15.44 -13.94
C GLY A 232 3.24 -15.46 -14.28
N THR A 233 3.58 -14.84 -15.41
CA THR A 233 4.97 -14.66 -15.84
C THR A 233 5.34 -13.18 -15.71
N ILE A 234 6.34 -12.91 -14.88
CA ILE A 234 6.92 -11.59 -14.66
C ILE A 234 8.09 -11.41 -15.63
N GLU A 235 8.07 -10.33 -16.39
CA GLU A 235 9.26 -9.81 -17.08
C GLU A 235 10.01 -8.89 -16.13
N VAL A 236 11.24 -9.28 -15.79
CA VAL A 236 12.23 -8.49 -15.06
C VAL A 236 13.08 -7.78 -16.11
N VAL A 237 12.86 -6.47 -16.24
CA VAL A 237 13.49 -5.62 -17.26
C VAL A 237 14.60 -4.83 -16.62
N TYR A 238 15.84 -5.10 -17.02
CA TYR A 238 17.05 -4.49 -16.45
C TYR A 238 17.37 -3.13 -17.09
N PRO A 239 18.28 -2.34 -16.50
CA PRO A 239 18.68 -1.04 -17.03
C PRO A 239 19.21 -1.10 -18.48
N ASP A 240 19.88 -2.19 -18.86
CA ASP A 240 20.40 -2.43 -20.22
C ASP A 240 19.34 -2.93 -21.22
N SER A 241 18.06 -2.93 -20.83
CA SER A 241 16.91 -3.48 -21.58
C SER A 241 16.93 -4.99 -21.80
N SER A 242 17.88 -5.72 -21.20
CA SER A 242 17.80 -7.18 -21.15
C SER A 242 16.64 -7.62 -20.23
N ILE A 243 16.10 -8.81 -20.49
CA ILE A 243 14.89 -9.30 -19.82
C ILE A 243 15.12 -10.72 -19.28
N THR A 244 14.72 -10.95 -18.02
CA THR A 244 14.55 -12.30 -17.46
C THR A 244 13.06 -12.56 -17.20
N GLU A 245 12.57 -13.73 -17.58
CA GLU A 245 11.19 -14.14 -17.29
C GLU A 245 11.15 -15.03 -16.06
N ILE A 246 10.26 -14.72 -15.11
CA ILE A 246 10.06 -15.48 -13.87
C ILE A 246 8.61 -15.90 -13.76
N ASN A 247 8.38 -17.21 -13.64
CA ASN A 247 7.06 -17.77 -13.38
C ASN A 247 6.80 -17.79 -11.87
N VAL A 248 5.65 -17.28 -11.46
CA VAL A 248 5.23 -17.24 -10.05
C VAL A 248 3.84 -17.83 -9.87
N ALA A 249 3.63 -18.45 -8.71
CA ALA A 249 2.30 -18.87 -8.27
C ALA A 249 1.56 -17.67 -7.66
N ILE A 250 0.24 -17.62 -7.86
CA ILE A 250 -0.62 -16.60 -7.27
C ILE A 250 -1.70 -17.30 -6.45
N ASN A 251 -1.79 -16.92 -5.18
CA ASN A 251 -2.79 -17.38 -4.25
C ASN A 251 -3.85 -16.29 -4.06
N TYR A 252 -4.97 -16.41 -4.77
CA TYR A 252 -6.09 -15.49 -4.63
C TYR A 252 -6.98 -15.87 -3.45
N GLY A 253 -6.97 -15.00 -2.44
CA GLY A 253 -7.91 -14.98 -1.32
C GLY A 253 -9.04 -13.96 -1.52
N CYS A 254 -9.94 -13.90 -0.54
CA CYS A 254 -10.98 -12.89 -0.49
C CYS A 254 -10.64 -11.82 0.53
N ALA A 255 -11.17 -10.61 0.33
CA ALA A 255 -11.10 -9.55 1.32
C ALA A 255 -11.79 -9.97 2.63
N THR A 256 -11.46 -9.29 3.72
CA THR A 256 -12.11 -9.52 5.02
C THR A 256 -13.63 -9.43 4.90
N GLY A 257 -14.34 -10.35 5.55
CA GLY A 257 -15.80 -10.42 5.47
C GLY A 257 -16.36 -11.10 4.21
N HIS A 258 -15.50 -11.68 3.36
CA HIS A 258 -15.90 -12.48 2.21
C HIS A 258 -15.33 -13.90 2.28
N THR A 259 -16.01 -14.84 1.65
CA THR A 259 -15.60 -16.24 1.52
C THR A 259 -15.54 -16.61 0.06
N LYS A 260 -14.47 -17.34 -0.32
CA LYS A 260 -14.29 -17.86 -1.67
C LYS A 260 -15.26 -19.01 -1.91
N VAL A 261 -16.13 -18.87 -2.90
CA VAL A 261 -17.08 -19.89 -3.35
C VAL A 261 -16.83 -20.12 -4.83
N GLY A 262 -16.12 -21.19 -5.17
CA GLY A 262 -15.60 -21.40 -6.52
C GLY A 262 -14.57 -20.33 -6.90
N SER A 263 -14.78 -19.64 -8.02
CA SER A 263 -13.94 -18.54 -8.51
C SER A 263 -14.38 -17.14 -8.02
N GLU A 264 -15.43 -17.06 -7.19
CA GLU A 264 -16.01 -15.79 -6.74
C GLU A 264 -15.83 -15.58 -5.23
N CYS A 265 -15.76 -14.32 -4.81
CA CYS A 265 -15.83 -13.94 -3.40
C CYS A 265 -17.24 -13.46 -3.06
N LYS A 266 -17.93 -14.22 -2.22
CA LYS A 266 -19.27 -13.84 -1.71
C LYS A 266 -19.13 -13.20 -0.34
N VAL A 267 -19.91 -12.15 -0.08
CA VAL A 267 -19.94 -11.53 1.25
C VAL A 267 -20.48 -12.53 2.27
N ASN A 268 -19.91 -12.54 3.48
CA ASN A 268 -20.28 -13.50 4.51
C ASN A 268 -21.70 -13.25 5.03
N THR A 269 -22.17 -12.01 4.95
CA THR A 269 -23.52 -11.60 5.38
C THR A 269 -24.10 -10.59 4.42
N GLN A 270 -25.38 -10.72 4.08
CA GLN A 270 -26.10 -9.74 3.26
C GLN A 270 -27.44 -9.36 3.88
N ALA A 271 -27.92 -8.16 3.56
CA ALA A 271 -29.25 -7.74 3.95
C ALA A 271 -30.33 -8.55 3.21
N CYS A 272 -31.45 -8.78 3.87
CA CYS A 272 -32.63 -9.41 3.29
C CYS A 272 -33.89 -8.72 3.81
N THR A 273 -34.96 -8.84 3.02
CA THR A 273 -36.26 -8.27 3.38
C THR A 273 -37.05 -9.26 4.23
N VAL A 274 -37.65 -8.77 5.30
CA VAL A 274 -38.66 -9.49 6.10
C VAL A 274 -39.93 -8.65 6.11
N ALA A 275 -41.08 -9.30 6.20
CA ALA A 275 -42.35 -8.58 6.33
C ALA A 275 -42.30 -7.69 7.56
N ASN A 276 -42.54 -6.38 7.38
CA ASN A 276 -42.53 -5.37 8.44
C ASN A 276 -41.21 -5.26 9.23
N GLY A 277 -40.06 -5.50 8.59
CA GLY A 277 -38.75 -5.29 9.21
C GLY A 277 -37.58 -5.42 8.25
N THR A 278 -36.38 -5.54 8.82
CA THR A 278 -35.14 -5.87 8.11
C THR A 278 -34.51 -7.14 8.68
N GLY A 279 -33.76 -7.85 7.84
CA GLY A 279 -33.01 -9.01 8.28
C GLY A 279 -31.65 -9.14 7.63
N THR A 280 -30.90 -10.15 8.10
CA THR A 280 -29.61 -10.56 7.55
C THR A 280 -29.62 -12.04 7.20
N GLN A 281 -29.03 -12.38 6.06
CA GLN A 281 -28.68 -13.75 5.72
C GLN A 281 -27.17 -13.95 5.90
N THR A 282 -26.79 -15.15 6.32
CA THR A 282 -25.39 -15.56 6.41
C THR A 282 -25.09 -16.57 5.31
N LEU A 283 -23.91 -16.44 4.70
CA LEU A 283 -23.40 -17.37 3.70
C LEU A 283 -23.09 -18.72 4.37
N GLN A 284 -23.63 -19.79 3.79
CA GLN A 284 -23.45 -21.15 4.28
C GLN A 284 -22.27 -21.84 3.56
N PRO A 285 -21.71 -22.93 4.13
CA PRO A 285 -20.61 -23.67 3.51
C PRO A 285 -20.91 -24.23 2.11
N ASN A 286 -22.19 -24.41 1.77
CA ASN A 286 -22.64 -24.85 0.44
C ASN A 286 -22.63 -23.72 -0.62
N GLY A 287 -22.20 -22.51 -0.26
CA GLY A 287 -22.14 -21.36 -1.16
C GLY A 287 -23.47 -20.62 -1.37
N THR A 288 -24.51 -20.95 -0.61
CA THR A 288 -25.83 -20.29 -0.64
C THR A 288 -26.07 -19.46 0.62
N TYR A 289 -26.95 -18.46 0.54
CA TYR A 289 -27.37 -17.70 1.72
C TYR A 289 -28.48 -18.44 2.46
N GLY A 290 -28.33 -18.54 3.78
CA GLY A 290 -29.33 -19.17 4.64
C GLY A 290 -30.65 -18.39 4.75
N ALA A 291 -31.51 -18.82 5.67
CA ALA A 291 -32.74 -18.12 5.97
C ALA A 291 -32.48 -16.69 6.47
N CYS A 292 -33.36 -15.76 6.10
CA CYS A 292 -33.31 -14.38 6.55
C CYS A 292 -33.61 -14.32 8.06
N THR A 293 -32.68 -13.78 8.84
CA THR A 293 -32.84 -13.59 10.29
C THR A 293 -33.26 -12.16 10.57
N VAL A 294 -34.37 -11.96 11.28
CA VAL A 294 -34.88 -10.63 11.63
C VAL A 294 -33.92 -9.90 12.56
N ASN A 295 -33.51 -8.71 12.17
CA ASN A 295 -32.70 -7.81 12.98
C ASN A 295 -33.60 -6.81 13.71
N THR A 296 -34.34 -6.03 12.95
CA THR A 296 -35.20 -4.95 13.45
C THR A 296 -36.56 -5.03 12.80
N CYS A 297 -37.60 -4.73 13.57
CA CYS A 297 -38.95 -4.58 13.07
C CYS A 297 -39.28 -3.10 12.88
N ASN A 298 -40.14 -2.82 11.92
CA ASN A 298 -40.64 -1.47 11.64
C ASN A 298 -41.45 -0.95 12.82
N ALA A 299 -41.72 0.37 12.83
CA ALA A 299 -42.58 0.98 13.82
C ALA A 299 -43.94 0.27 13.90
N ASN A 300 -44.46 0.10 15.13
CA ASN A 300 -45.66 -0.67 15.45
C ASN A 300 -45.56 -2.19 15.29
N PHE A 301 -44.36 -2.74 15.12
CA PHE A 301 -44.12 -4.17 15.15
C PHE A 301 -43.03 -4.51 16.19
N HIS A 302 -43.08 -5.71 16.73
CA HIS A 302 -42.05 -6.27 17.60
C HIS A 302 -41.59 -7.62 17.07
N LYS A 303 -40.39 -8.02 17.49
CA LYS A 303 -39.82 -9.31 17.12
C LYS A 303 -40.41 -10.40 18.01
N GLU A 304 -41.09 -11.35 17.39
CA GLU A 304 -41.57 -12.57 18.02
C GLU A 304 -40.93 -13.74 17.25
N GLY A 305 -39.95 -14.41 17.88
CA GLY A 305 -39.10 -15.37 17.18
C GLY A 305 -38.35 -14.74 16.01
N ASN A 306 -38.58 -15.24 14.78
CA ASN A 306 -37.98 -14.73 13.55
C ASN A 306 -38.99 -14.00 12.65
N THR A 307 -40.02 -13.40 13.26
CA THR A 307 -41.09 -12.67 12.57
C THR A 307 -41.35 -11.34 13.25
N CYS A 308 -41.78 -10.35 12.47
CA CYS A 308 -42.26 -9.08 12.98
C CYS A 308 -43.78 -9.10 13.11
N THR A 309 -44.25 -9.19 14.35
CA THR A 309 -45.67 -9.23 14.71
C THR A 309 -46.15 -7.82 15.04
N SER A 310 -47.37 -7.46 14.63
CA SER A 310 -47.99 -6.17 14.99
C SER A 310 -47.99 -5.98 16.51
N ASN A 311 -47.76 -4.76 16.98
CA ASN A 311 -47.86 -4.40 18.39
C ASN A 311 -49.29 -4.36 18.90
N THR A 312 -50.28 -4.58 18.04
CA THR A 312 -51.69 -4.72 18.41
C THR A 312 -52.28 -6.00 17.84
N LYS A 313 -53.12 -6.66 18.64
CA LYS A 313 -53.93 -7.80 18.19
C LYS A 313 -55.33 -7.74 18.79
N THR A 314 -56.28 -8.39 18.13
CA THR A 314 -57.63 -8.54 18.67
C THR A 314 -57.63 -9.56 19.81
N CYS A 315 -58.52 -9.34 20.78
CA CYS A 315 -58.73 -10.23 21.91
C CYS A 315 -60.21 -10.39 22.17
N THR A 316 -60.58 -11.54 22.74
CA THR A 316 -61.94 -11.82 23.17
C THR A 316 -62.09 -11.45 24.64
N ALA A 317 -63.16 -10.75 24.97
CA ALA A 317 -63.55 -10.45 26.34
C ALA A 317 -64.92 -11.10 26.63
N PRO A 318 -65.28 -11.34 27.90
CA PRO A 318 -66.62 -11.77 28.25
C PRO A 318 -67.66 -10.82 27.65
N ASN A 319 -68.51 -11.34 26.74
CA ASN A 319 -69.55 -10.58 26.03
C ASN A 319 -69.04 -9.41 25.15
N GLY A 320 -67.84 -9.51 24.57
CA GLY A 320 -67.35 -8.52 23.62
C GLY A 320 -66.02 -8.86 22.97
N THR A 321 -65.50 -7.91 22.20
CA THR A 321 -64.18 -7.97 21.56
C THR A 321 -63.38 -6.71 21.88
N GLY A 322 -62.06 -6.85 21.91
CA GLY A 322 -61.15 -5.78 22.29
C GLY A 322 -59.81 -5.83 21.56
N THR A 323 -58.89 -4.99 22.00
CA THR A 323 -57.52 -4.93 21.51
C THR A 323 -56.53 -5.08 22.66
N GLN A 324 -55.49 -5.88 22.46
CA GLN A 324 -54.30 -5.89 23.30
C GLN A 324 -53.18 -5.13 22.60
N THR A 325 -52.36 -4.45 23.41
CA THR A 325 -51.14 -3.78 22.96
C THR A 325 -49.94 -4.48 23.58
N TRP A 326 -48.90 -4.69 22.77
CA TRP A 326 -47.63 -5.27 23.20
C TRP A 326 -46.84 -4.28 24.07
N SER A 327 -46.34 -4.77 25.21
CA SER A 327 -45.43 -4.03 26.08
C SER A 327 -44.00 -4.51 25.83
N ALA A 328 -43.18 -3.64 25.24
CA ALA A 328 -41.76 -3.95 25.02
C ALA A 328 -40.97 -4.06 26.35
N THR A 329 -41.40 -3.32 27.38
CA THR A 329 -40.75 -3.33 28.71
C THR A 329 -41.00 -4.64 29.45
N GLU A 330 -42.23 -5.16 29.36
CA GLU A 330 -42.64 -6.38 30.08
C GLU A 330 -42.46 -7.64 29.22
N ASN A 331 -42.13 -7.47 27.95
CA ASN A 331 -42.05 -8.55 26.96
C ASN A 331 -43.32 -9.42 26.95
N SER A 332 -44.48 -8.76 27.07
CA SER A 332 -45.78 -9.42 27.17
C SER A 332 -46.91 -8.57 26.58
N TRP A 333 -48.01 -9.25 26.23
CA TRP A 333 -49.25 -8.59 25.83
C TRP A 333 -49.96 -8.02 27.05
N GLY A 334 -50.37 -6.74 26.98
CA GLY A 334 -51.18 -6.11 28.02
C GLY A 334 -52.60 -6.70 28.11
N ALA A 335 -53.38 -6.21 29.08
CA ALA A 335 -54.77 -6.62 29.25
C ALA A 335 -55.64 -6.31 28.00
N CYS A 336 -56.69 -7.12 27.79
CA CYS A 336 -57.63 -6.90 26.71
C CYS A 336 -58.51 -5.67 26.99
N LYS A 337 -58.34 -4.60 26.21
CA LYS A 337 -59.17 -3.40 26.31
C LYS A 337 -60.41 -3.56 25.44
N VAL A 338 -61.60 -3.63 26.04
CA VAL A 338 -62.86 -3.87 25.31
C VAL A 338 -63.19 -2.68 24.41
N ASN A 339 -63.42 -2.93 23.12
CA ASN A 339 -63.81 -1.91 22.15
C ASN A 339 -65.30 -2.02 21.79
N THR A 340 -65.81 -3.24 21.66
CA THR A 340 -67.20 -3.52 21.25
C THR A 340 -67.83 -4.55 22.18
N CYS A 341 -69.07 -4.28 22.60
CA CYS A 341 -69.88 -5.21 23.40
C CYS A 341 -70.86 -5.95 22.50
N ASN A 342 -71.15 -7.20 22.83
CA ASN A 342 -72.20 -7.98 22.19
C ASN A 342 -73.57 -7.33 22.47
N ALA A 343 -74.57 -7.64 21.63
CA ALA A 343 -75.93 -7.13 21.80
C ALA A 343 -76.48 -7.42 23.21
N GLY A 344 -77.06 -6.41 23.85
CA GLY A 344 -77.57 -6.50 25.23
C GLY A 344 -76.54 -6.21 26.33
N HIS A 345 -75.29 -5.92 25.98
CA HIS A 345 -74.23 -5.58 26.95
C HIS A 345 -73.72 -4.14 26.74
N THR A 346 -73.28 -3.50 27.82
CA THR A 346 -72.72 -2.14 27.80
C THR A 346 -71.38 -2.13 28.52
N LYS A 347 -70.40 -1.42 27.96
CA LYS A 347 -69.06 -1.28 28.55
C LYS A 347 -69.14 -0.45 29.85
N VAL A 348 -68.66 -1.02 30.96
CA VAL A 348 -68.50 -0.31 32.24
C VAL A 348 -67.04 -0.41 32.66
N GLY A 349 -66.30 0.70 32.59
CA GLY A 349 -64.85 0.73 32.86
C GLY A 349 -63.99 0.48 31.60
N ASN A 350 -62.71 0.15 31.80
CA ASN A 350 -61.75 -0.17 30.73
C ASN A 350 -61.54 -1.68 30.57
#